data_AF-A0A242CXT2-F1
#
_entry.id   AF-A0A242CXT2-F1
#
_cell.length_a   1.000
_cell.length_b   1.000
_cell.length_c   1.000
_cell.angle_alpha   90.00
_cell.angle_beta   90.00
_cell.angle_gamma   90.00
#
_symmetry.space_group_name_H-M   'P 1'
#
loop_
_entity.id
_entity.type
_entity.pdbx_description
1 polymer ?
#
loop_
_entity_poly.entity_id
_entity_poly.type
_entity_poly.pdbx_seq_one_letter_code
_entity_poly.pdbx_strand_id
1 'polypeptide(L)'
;MNKKTIGWVVLGLVVFGAVSFASYHIYQDKVIQSEKETKKVLNERLADLYEDQKSGYFKADISSEAFDDLATEVKKQRGESQTLEDIDHAKKNFELQEDLNQLFESDVLNGLDLSAHPILKEPDQDKIKALKDQLSESSAKDKDWGQDISMLLRIAETQSKDFTSAETDVSDLLNKGDGLTLSDYLTGVKTLAVLPDGKYKQQLLDKLDPVKNQLANENNSFATQIQQSDASMAEAEKNYQERQAKALAERNKELTELKKVLAEKQETYDSYKDILDSIEDSKKDESSRKKAESESRSRGSDSSSSSSSSSSSEDHHEEDE
;
A
#
# COMPACT_ATOMS: atom_id res chain seq x y z
N MET A 1 -113.68 -28.98 -3.18
CA MET A 1 -112.46 -28.63 -2.40
C MET A 1 -112.73 -27.35 -1.62
N ASN A 2 -112.53 -27.37 -0.30
CA ASN A 2 -112.95 -26.31 0.61
C ASN A 2 -111.95 -25.14 0.61
N LYS A 3 -112.46 -23.89 0.52
CA LYS A 3 -111.68 -22.64 0.50
C LYS A 3 -110.73 -22.48 1.71
N LYS A 4 -110.98 -23.17 2.82
CA LYS A 4 -110.12 -23.19 4.02
C LYS A 4 -108.81 -23.95 3.82
N THR A 5 -108.79 -25.00 2.99
CA THR A 5 -107.60 -25.84 2.78
C THR A 5 -106.59 -25.16 1.85
N ILE A 6 -107.06 -24.37 0.88
CA ILE A 6 -106.22 -23.56 -0.02
C ILE A 6 -105.55 -22.41 0.75
N GLY A 7 -106.25 -21.78 1.69
CA GLY A 7 -105.66 -20.72 2.52
C GLY A 7 -104.51 -21.20 3.41
N TRP A 8 -104.60 -22.42 3.94
CA TRP A 8 -103.53 -23.02 4.76
C TRP A 8 -102.32 -23.46 3.93
N VAL A 9 -102.53 -23.95 2.70
CA VAL A 9 -101.42 -24.32 1.80
C VAL A 9 -100.65 -23.10 1.30
N VAL A 10 -101.36 -21.99 0.99
CA VAL A 10 -100.70 -20.73 0.58
C VAL A 10 -99.97 -20.08 1.76
N LEU A 11 -100.53 -20.10 2.97
CA LEU A 11 -99.86 -19.62 4.17
C LEU A 11 -98.60 -20.45 4.50
N GLY A 12 -98.69 -21.78 4.36
CA GLY A 12 -97.55 -22.67 4.53
C GLY A 12 -96.40 -22.43 3.54
N LEU A 13 -96.71 -22.12 2.28
CA LEU A 13 -95.73 -21.83 1.23
C LEU A 13 -95.02 -20.48 1.45
N VAL A 14 -95.75 -19.46 1.93
CA VAL A 14 -95.17 -18.14 2.26
C VAL A 14 -94.27 -18.22 3.50
N VAL A 15 -94.67 -18.99 4.53
CA VAL A 15 -93.86 -19.18 5.75
C VAL A 15 -92.60 -20.01 5.46
N PHE A 16 -92.69 -21.10 4.69
CA PHE A 16 -91.50 -21.86 4.28
C PHE A 16 -90.57 -21.06 3.35
N GLY A 17 -91.12 -20.23 2.45
CA GLY A 17 -90.33 -19.32 1.61
C GLY A 17 -89.55 -18.28 2.43
N ALA A 18 -90.20 -17.65 3.43
CA ALA A 18 -89.56 -16.65 4.29
C ALA A 18 -88.50 -17.24 5.24
N VAL A 19 -88.73 -18.43 5.81
CA VAL A 19 -87.75 -19.12 6.66
C VAL A 19 -86.54 -19.61 5.85
N SER A 20 -86.75 -20.04 4.60
CA SER A 20 -85.67 -20.45 3.70
C SER A 20 -84.81 -19.26 3.24
N PHE A 21 -85.42 -18.12 2.95
CA PHE A 21 -84.69 -16.88 2.58
C PHE A 21 -83.92 -16.27 3.74
N ALA A 22 -84.47 -16.28 4.96
CA ALA A 22 -83.77 -15.81 6.16
C ALA A 22 -82.60 -16.73 6.54
N SER A 23 -82.76 -18.04 6.39
CA SER A 23 -81.67 -19.02 6.60
C SER A 23 -80.57 -18.88 5.55
N TYR A 24 -80.92 -18.57 4.29
CA TYR A 24 -79.97 -18.30 3.22
C TYR A 24 -79.21 -16.99 3.42
N HIS A 25 -79.87 -15.93 3.90
CA HIS A 25 -79.20 -14.67 4.28
C HIS A 25 -78.27 -14.83 5.49
N ILE A 26 -78.68 -15.56 6.53
CA ILE A 26 -77.80 -15.84 7.69
C ILE A 26 -76.61 -16.72 7.27
N TYR A 27 -76.79 -17.63 6.31
CA TYR A 27 -75.70 -18.41 5.75
C TYR A 27 -74.76 -17.55 4.91
N GLN A 28 -75.28 -16.66 4.06
CA GLN A 28 -74.46 -15.70 3.31
C GLN A 28 -73.72 -14.73 4.24
N ASP A 29 -74.37 -14.18 5.26
CA ASP A 29 -73.73 -13.27 6.23
C ASP A 29 -72.64 -13.99 7.03
N LYS A 30 -72.85 -15.25 7.42
CA LYS A 30 -71.82 -16.08 8.07
C LYS A 30 -70.68 -16.45 7.13
N VAL A 31 -70.96 -16.76 5.87
CA VAL A 31 -69.93 -17.04 4.86
C VAL A 31 -69.11 -15.77 4.58
N ILE A 32 -69.76 -14.63 4.39
CA ILE A 32 -69.10 -13.33 4.16
C ILE A 32 -68.29 -12.87 5.40
N GLN A 33 -68.80 -13.09 6.62
CA GLN A 33 -68.04 -12.84 7.84
C GLN A 33 -66.83 -13.79 7.96
N SER A 34 -67.01 -15.08 7.69
CA SER A 34 -65.91 -16.05 7.73
C SER A 34 -64.85 -15.74 6.68
N GLU A 35 -65.23 -15.30 5.48
CA GLU A 35 -64.29 -14.87 4.44
C GLU A 35 -63.56 -13.58 4.85
N LYS A 36 -64.24 -12.61 5.46
CA LYS A 36 -63.59 -11.38 5.96
C LYS A 36 -62.61 -11.67 7.11
N GLU A 37 -62.98 -12.53 8.04
CA GLU A 37 -62.09 -12.93 9.15
C GLU A 37 -60.89 -13.70 8.64
N THR A 38 -61.10 -14.63 7.70
CA THR A 38 -60.04 -15.41 7.05
C THR A 38 -59.08 -14.49 6.29
N LYS A 39 -59.60 -13.52 5.53
CA LYS A 39 -58.78 -12.49 4.86
C LYS A 39 -57.97 -11.64 5.84
N LYS A 40 -58.57 -11.28 6.98
CA LYS A 40 -57.87 -10.50 8.01
C LYS A 40 -56.69 -11.27 8.60
N VAL A 41 -56.89 -12.56 8.92
CA VAL A 41 -55.84 -13.44 9.44
C VAL A 41 -54.72 -13.65 8.41
N LEU A 42 -55.06 -13.84 7.12
CA LEU A 42 -54.07 -13.97 6.05
C LEU A 42 -53.25 -12.68 5.84
N ASN A 43 -53.89 -11.52 5.90
CA ASN A 43 -53.20 -10.24 5.80
C ASN A 43 -52.32 -9.96 7.03
N GLU A 44 -52.77 -10.33 8.23
CA GLU A 44 -51.95 -10.25 9.45
C GLU A 44 -50.73 -11.17 9.36
N ARG A 45 -50.89 -12.40 8.85
CA ARG A 45 -49.80 -13.34 8.59
C ARG A 45 -48.81 -12.82 7.55
N LEU A 46 -49.28 -12.20 6.46
CA LEU A 46 -48.40 -11.57 5.48
C LEU A 46 -47.64 -10.39 6.08
N ALA A 47 -48.32 -9.55 6.87
CA ALA A 47 -47.68 -8.44 7.57
C ALA A 47 -46.64 -8.92 8.60
N ASP A 48 -46.84 -10.11 9.19
CA ASP A 48 -45.92 -10.72 10.14
C ASP A 48 -44.59 -11.18 9.52
N LEU A 49 -44.49 -11.25 8.19
CA LEU A 49 -43.22 -11.48 7.46
C LEU A 49 -42.41 -10.19 7.27
N TYR A 50 -43.02 -9.03 7.52
CA TYR A 50 -42.36 -7.73 7.36
C TYR A 50 -42.06 -7.11 8.72
N GLU A 51 -40.90 -6.46 8.81
CA GLU A 51 -40.63 -5.51 9.88
C GLU A 51 -41.36 -4.19 9.58
N ASP A 52 -41.32 -3.76 8.30
CA ASP A 52 -42.16 -2.70 7.77
C ASP A 52 -42.61 -3.00 6.32
N GLN A 53 -43.88 -3.34 6.16
CA GLN A 53 -44.46 -3.67 4.85
C GLN A 53 -44.53 -2.47 3.90
N LYS A 54 -44.67 -1.25 4.44
CA LYS A 54 -44.79 -0.03 3.62
C LYS A 54 -43.47 0.28 2.94
N SER A 55 -42.39 0.30 3.73
CA SER A 55 -41.04 0.50 3.24
C SER A 55 -40.42 -0.76 2.62
N GLY A 56 -41.04 -1.93 2.84
CA GLY A 56 -40.70 -3.19 2.17
C GLY A 56 -39.65 -4.03 2.91
N TYR A 57 -39.31 -3.70 4.15
CA TYR A 57 -38.32 -4.42 4.93
C TYR A 57 -38.90 -5.69 5.56
N PHE A 58 -38.23 -6.80 5.32
CA PHE A 58 -38.54 -8.11 5.90
C PHE A 58 -38.07 -8.19 7.34
N LYS A 59 -38.68 -9.06 8.16
CA LYS A 59 -38.17 -9.33 9.51
C LYS A 59 -36.82 -10.06 9.45
N ALA A 60 -36.03 -9.91 10.52
CA ALA A 60 -34.67 -10.43 10.53
C ALA A 60 -34.56 -11.97 10.63
N ASP A 61 -35.50 -12.61 11.33
CA ASP A 61 -35.45 -14.04 11.64
C ASP A 61 -36.43 -14.88 10.80
N ILE A 62 -36.70 -14.46 9.56
CA ILE A 62 -37.58 -15.20 8.64
C ILE A 62 -36.79 -16.02 7.64
N SER A 63 -37.42 -17.04 7.08
CA SER A 63 -36.87 -17.86 6.01
C SER A 63 -37.75 -17.80 4.77
N SER A 64 -37.18 -18.15 3.61
CA SER A 64 -37.93 -18.27 2.36
C SER A 64 -39.11 -19.28 2.49
N GLU A 65 -38.97 -20.30 3.34
CA GLU A 65 -40.03 -21.29 3.63
C GLU A 65 -41.28 -20.66 4.25
N ALA A 66 -41.15 -19.57 5.00
CA ALA A 66 -42.29 -18.88 5.61
C ALA A 66 -43.28 -18.33 4.55
N PHE A 67 -42.77 -17.96 3.37
CA PHE A 67 -43.60 -17.55 2.23
C PHE A 67 -44.32 -18.74 1.58
N ASP A 68 -43.66 -19.89 1.48
CA ASP A 68 -44.25 -21.12 0.94
C ASP A 68 -45.37 -21.67 1.82
N ASP A 69 -45.17 -21.61 3.14
CA ASP A 69 -46.20 -21.95 4.13
C ASP A 69 -47.42 -21.04 4.02
N LEU A 70 -47.20 -19.72 3.91
CA LEU A 70 -48.26 -18.75 3.71
C LEU A 70 -49.00 -18.98 2.39
N ALA A 71 -48.29 -19.21 1.29
CA ALA A 71 -48.89 -19.51 -0.01
C ALA A 71 -49.74 -20.80 0.02
N THR A 72 -49.28 -21.81 0.76
CA THR A 72 -50.00 -23.07 0.95
C THR A 72 -51.27 -22.87 1.79
N GLU A 73 -51.21 -22.05 2.84
CA GLU A 73 -52.37 -21.69 3.65
C GLU A 73 -53.42 -20.93 2.84
N VAL A 74 -53.00 -19.92 2.06
CA VAL A 74 -53.88 -19.17 1.13
C VAL A 74 -54.54 -20.11 0.12
N LYS A 75 -53.80 -21.04 -0.48
CA LYS A 75 -54.37 -22.04 -1.42
C LYS A 75 -55.42 -22.93 -0.75
N LYS A 76 -55.16 -23.43 0.46
CA LYS A 76 -56.10 -24.27 1.23
C LYS A 76 -57.40 -23.54 1.56
N GLN A 77 -57.32 -22.24 1.80
CA GLN A 77 -58.45 -21.38 2.15
C GLN A 77 -59.20 -20.82 0.92
N ARG A 78 -58.86 -21.26 -0.30
CA ARG A 78 -59.40 -20.72 -1.56
C ARG A 78 -59.17 -19.21 -1.69
N GLY A 79 -58.01 -18.73 -1.24
CA GLY A 79 -57.61 -17.34 -1.37
C GLY A 79 -57.52 -16.87 -2.82
N GLU A 80 -57.49 -15.55 -2.99
CA GLU A 80 -57.51 -14.90 -4.31
C GLU A 80 -56.18 -15.08 -5.05
N SER A 81 -56.22 -15.17 -6.38
CA SER A 81 -55.02 -15.25 -7.24
C SER A 81 -54.04 -14.12 -6.96
N GLN A 82 -54.57 -12.90 -6.76
CA GLN A 82 -53.77 -11.72 -6.47
C GLN A 82 -52.94 -11.87 -5.18
N THR A 83 -53.53 -12.43 -4.12
CA THR A 83 -52.80 -12.64 -2.85
C THR A 83 -51.66 -13.65 -3.02
N LEU A 84 -51.86 -14.68 -3.85
CA LEU A 84 -50.80 -15.64 -4.16
C LEU A 84 -49.66 -15.02 -5.00
N GLU A 85 -50.00 -14.13 -5.94
CA GLU A 85 -49.03 -13.36 -6.72
C GLU A 85 -48.24 -12.40 -5.83
N ASP A 86 -48.90 -11.70 -4.90
CA ASP A 86 -48.24 -10.80 -3.95
C ASP A 86 -47.26 -11.55 -3.03
N ILE A 87 -47.60 -12.77 -2.59
CA ILE A 87 -46.71 -13.64 -1.80
C ILE A 87 -45.50 -14.10 -2.64
N ASP A 88 -45.72 -14.49 -3.90
CA ASP A 88 -44.64 -14.88 -4.81
C ASP A 88 -43.66 -13.73 -5.09
N HIS A 89 -44.19 -12.52 -5.31
CA HIS A 89 -43.36 -11.31 -5.44
C HIS A 89 -42.58 -11.00 -4.16
N ALA A 90 -43.21 -11.12 -2.98
CA ALA A 90 -42.55 -10.91 -1.70
C ALA A 90 -41.41 -11.91 -1.47
N LYS A 91 -41.65 -13.19 -1.80
CA LYS A 91 -40.64 -14.25 -1.73
C LYS A 91 -39.43 -13.94 -2.61
N LYS A 92 -39.65 -13.58 -3.87
CA LYS A 92 -38.58 -13.21 -4.80
C LYS A 92 -37.75 -12.03 -4.31
N ASN A 93 -38.40 -11.04 -3.69
CA ASN A 93 -37.70 -9.90 -3.10
C ASN A 93 -36.86 -10.33 -1.89
N PHE A 94 -37.38 -11.21 -1.04
CA PHE A 94 -36.63 -11.76 0.09
C PHE A 94 -35.42 -12.58 -0.38
N GLU A 95 -35.59 -13.47 -1.36
CA GLU A 95 -34.51 -14.25 -1.96
C GLU A 95 -33.42 -13.34 -2.58
N LEU A 96 -33.83 -12.24 -3.23
CA LEU A 96 -32.90 -11.23 -3.74
C LEU A 96 -32.07 -10.61 -2.60
N GLN A 97 -32.68 -10.32 -1.45
CA GLN A 97 -31.96 -9.81 -0.27
C GLN A 97 -31.00 -10.86 0.30
N GLU A 98 -31.41 -12.13 0.37
CA GLU A 98 -30.52 -13.22 0.81
C GLU A 98 -29.32 -13.37 -0.14
N ASP A 99 -29.54 -13.36 -1.45
CA ASP A 99 -28.48 -13.46 -2.45
C ASP A 99 -27.54 -12.24 -2.42
N LEU A 100 -28.09 -11.05 -2.15
CA LEU A 100 -27.30 -9.84 -1.89
C LEU A 100 -26.41 -10.03 -0.65
N ASN A 101 -26.98 -10.43 0.48
CA ASN A 101 -26.23 -10.65 1.73
C ASN A 101 -25.09 -11.66 1.53
N GLN A 102 -25.31 -12.70 0.73
CA GLN A 102 -24.28 -13.69 0.42
C GLN A 102 -23.06 -13.12 -0.32
N LEU A 103 -23.16 -11.97 -0.99
CA LEU A 103 -22.01 -11.30 -1.62
C LEU A 103 -21.01 -10.75 -0.60
N PHE A 104 -21.47 -10.44 0.61
CA PHE A 104 -20.70 -9.72 1.62
C PHE A 104 -20.27 -10.61 2.78
N GLU A 105 -19.17 -10.27 3.44
CA GLU A 105 -18.62 -11.06 4.54
C GLU A 105 -19.59 -11.27 5.72
N SER A 106 -20.54 -10.36 5.87
CA SER A 106 -21.65 -10.40 6.81
C SER A 106 -22.93 -9.93 6.13
N ASP A 107 -24.08 -10.25 6.69
CA ASP A 107 -25.36 -9.72 6.24
C ASP A 107 -25.33 -8.18 6.25
N VAL A 108 -25.74 -7.58 5.15
CA VAL A 108 -25.69 -6.12 4.94
C VAL A 108 -27.05 -5.46 5.08
N LEU A 109 -28.12 -6.24 4.94
CA LEU A 109 -29.48 -5.83 5.23
C LEU A 109 -30.19 -6.97 5.96
N ASN A 110 -30.60 -6.72 7.20
CA ASN A 110 -31.35 -7.68 8.01
C ASN A 110 -32.37 -6.95 8.89
N GLY A 111 -33.67 -7.20 8.69
CA GLY A 111 -34.67 -6.34 9.33
C GLY A 111 -34.62 -4.91 8.78
N LEU A 112 -34.55 -3.96 9.70
CA LEU A 112 -34.26 -2.54 9.44
C LEU A 112 -32.77 -2.21 9.63
N ASP A 113 -31.94 -3.19 10.00
CA ASP A 113 -30.51 -2.98 10.21
C ASP A 113 -29.79 -3.00 8.86
N LEU A 114 -29.06 -1.92 8.60
CA LEU A 114 -28.31 -1.69 7.37
C LEU A 114 -26.84 -1.51 7.73
N SER A 115 -25.99 -2.37 7.19
CA SER A 115 -24.56 -2.34 7.51
C SER A 115 -23.94 -1.00 7.11
N ALA A 116 -23.25 -0.36 8.06
CA ALA A 116 -22.52 0.88 7.82
C ALA A 116 -21.25 0.66 6.97
N HIS A 117 -20.68 -0.55 7.03
CA HIS A 117 -19.43 -0.91 6.37
C HIS A 117 -19.56 -2.27 5.67
N PRO A 118 -20.34 -2.35 4.59
CA PRO A 118 -20.47 -3.58 3.82
C PRO A 118 -19.14 -3.91 3.13
N ILE A 119 -18.66 -5.14 3.30
CA ILE A 119 -17.39 -5.62 2.74
C ILE A 119 -17.65 -6.83 1.86
N LEU A 120 -17.34 -6.72 0.57
CA LEU A 120 -17.53 -7.78 -0.42
C LEU A 120 -16.54 -8.94 -0.14
N LYS A 121 -17.00 -10.19 -0.29
CA LYS A 121 -16.15 -11.37 -0.10
C LYS A 121 -15.06 -11.49 -1.16
N GLU A 122 -15.43 -11.30 -2.42
CA GLU A 122 -14.58 -11.46 -3.60
C GLU A 122 -15.20 -10.73 -4.81
N PRO A 123 -14.42 -10.36 -5.84
CA PRO A 123 -14.95 -9.68 -7.01
C PRO A 123 -15.83 -10.61 -7.86
N ASP A 124 -17.13 -10.30 -7.96
CA ASP A 124 -18.09 -11.04 -8.80
C ASP A 124 -19.03 -10.09 -9.57
N GLN A 125 -18.54 -9.53 -10.68
CA GLN A 125 -19.32 -8.57 -11.48
C GLN A 125 -20.56 -9.19 -12.13
N ASP A 126 -20.52 -10.48 -12.47
CA ASP A 126 -21.62 -11.17 -13.14
C ASP A 126 -22.79 -11.39 -12.18
N LYS A 127 -22.53 -11.86 -10.96
CA LYS A 127 -23.57 -12.01 -9.93
C LYS A 127 -24.14 -10.67 -9.51
N ILE A 128 -23.30 -9.65 -9.33
CA ILE A 128 -23.76 -8.28 -9.02
C ILE A 128 -24.68 -7.76 -10.13
N LYS A 129 -24.31 -7.96 -11.40
CA LYS A 129 -25.15 -7.56 -12.53
C LYS A 129 -26.47 -8.32 -12.55
N ALA A 130 -26.46 -9.63 -12.35
CA ALA A 130 -27.67 -10.44 -12.29
C ALA A 130 -28.64 -9.95 -11.20
N LEU A 131 -28.13 -9.62 -10.01
CA LEU A 131 -28.96 -9.08 -8.92
C LEU A 131 -29.52 -7.68 -9.24
N LYS A 132 -28.76 -6.82 -9.93
CA LYS A 132 -29.26 -5.52 -10.41
C LYS A 132 -30.38 -5.69 -11.44
N ASP A 133 -30.25 -6.65 -12.34
CA ASP A 133 -31.27 -6.97 -13.34
C ASP A 133 -32.54 -7.50 -12.65
N GLN A 134 -32.42 -8.44 -11.71
CA GLN A 134 -33.54 -8.92 -10.89
C GLN A 134 -34.22 -7.80 -10.08
N LEU A 135 -33.45 -6.89 -9.47
CA LEU A 135 -34.00 -5.74 -8.76
C LEU A 135 -34.81 -4.83 -9.69
N SER A 136 -34.38 -4.68 -10.94
CA SER A 136 -35.08 -3.83 -11.92
C SER A 136 -36.49 -4.36 -12.26
N GLU A 137 -36.69 -5.67 -12.13
CA GLU A 137 -37.96 -6.38 -12.32
C GLU A 137 -38.79 -6.48 -11.03
N SER A 138 -38.19 -6.17 -9.87
CA SER A 138 -38.88 -6.21 -8.58
C SER A 138 -40.02 -5.20 -8.50
N SER A 139 -41.14 -5.63 -7.91
CA SER A 139 -42.27 -4.77 -7.57
C SER A 139 -41.98 -3.81 -6.42
N ALA A 140 -40.92 -4.05 -5.64
CA ALA A 140 -40.54 -3.23 -4.48
C ALA A 140 -39.34 -2.32 -4.75
N LYS A 141 -38.84 -2.25 -5.99
CA LYS A 141 -37.65 -1.46 -6.36
C LYS A 141 -37.73 0.02 -6.03
N ASP A 142 -38.93 0.59 -6.04
CA ASP A 142 -39.18 2.01 -5.78
C ASP A 142 -39.43 2.31 -4.29
N LYS A 143 -39.53 1.28 -3.44
CA LYS A 143 -39.63 1.42 -1.98
C LYS A 143 -38.25 1.67 -1.35
N ASP A 144 -38.22 2.10 -0.09
CA ASP A 144 -36.98 2.33 0.67
C ASP A 144 -36.06 1.08 0.66
N TRP A 145 -36.64 -0.10 0.88
CA TRP A 145 -35.93 -1.38 0.73
C TRP A 145 -35.23 -1.51 -0.63
N GLY A 146 -35.93 -1.25 -1.73
CA GLY A 146 -35.38 -1.37 -3.08
C GLY A 146 -34.27 -0.34 -3.36
N GLN A 147 -34.37 0.84 -2.77
CA GLN A 147 -33.33 1.87 -2.84
C GLN A 147 -32.08 1.46 -2.06
N ASP A 148 -32.23 0.85 -0.89
CA ASP A 148 -31.12 0.35 -0.08
C ASP A 148 -30.42 -0.83 -0.74
N ILE A 149 -31.18 -1.79 -1.28
CA ILE A 149 -30.63 -2.88 -2.09
C ILE A 149 -29.84 -2.31 -3.30
N SER A 150 -30.39 -1.31 -3.99
CA SER A 150 -29.71 -0.65 -5.11
C SER A 150 -28.40 0.02 -4.67
N MET A 151 -28.41 0.68 -3.51
CA MET A 151 -27.22 1.30 -2.93
C MET A 151 -26.16 0.25 -2.58
N LEU A 152 -26.53 -0.83 -1.92
CA LEU A 152 -25.63 -1.94 -1.56
C LEU A 152 -25.04 -2.60 -2.81
N LEU A 153 -25.83 -2.82 -3.86
CA LEU A 153 -25.34 -3.33 -5.14
C LEU A 153 -24.36 -2.36 -5.84
N ARG A 154 -24.54 -1.04 -5.71
CA ARG A 154 -23.54 -0.07 -6.20
C ARG A 154 -22.24 -0.15 -5.41
N ILE A 155 -22.31 -0.30 -4.08
CA ILE A 155 -21.12 -0.48 -3.25
C ILE A 155 -20.39 -1.77 -3.64
N ALA A 156 -21.12 -2.89 -3.80
CA ALA A 156 -20.55 -4.14 -4.29
C ALA A 156 -19.89 -3.98 -5.66
N GLU A 157 -20.53 -3.28 -6.60
CA GLU A 157 -19.97 -3.03 -7.93
C GLU A 157 -18.66 -2.23 -7.87
N THR A 158 -18.61 -1.18 -7.05
CA THR A 158 -17.39 -0.38 -6.85
C THR A 158 -16.28 -1.22 -6.22
N GLN A 159 -16.57 -1.92 -5.12
CA GLN A 159 -15.58 -2.78 -4.46
C GLN A 159 -15.07 -3.89 -5.38
N SER A 160 -15.96 -4.50 -6.18
CA SER A 160 -15.58 -5.54 -7.15
C SER A 160 -14.59 -5.00 -8.19
N LYS A 161 -14.81 -3.79 -8.73
CA LYS A 161 -13.87 -3.15 -9.67
C LYS A 161 -12.52 -2.85 -9.01
N ASP A 162 -12.54 -2.30 -7.80
CA ASP A 162 -11.32 -1.98 -7.06
C ASP A 162 -10.53 -3.26 -6.72
N PHE A 163 -11.21 -4.35 -6.35
CA PHE A 163 -10.64 -5.67 -6.11
C PHE A 163 -10.01 -6.28 -7.37
N THR A 164 -10.68 -6.21 -8.52
CA THR A 164 -10.12 -6.69 -9.80
C THR A 164 -8.89 -5.88 -10.21
N SER A 165 -8.94 -4.55 -10.05
CA SER A 165 -7.78 -3.68 -10.35
C SER A 165 -6.60 -4.01 -9.44
N ALA A 166 -6.86 -4.16 -8.14
CA ALA A 166 -5.84 -4.49 -7.16
C ALA A 166 -5.22 -5.88 -7.39
N GLU A 167 -6.03 -6.88 -7.75
CA GLU A 167 -5.51 -8.20 -8.09
C GLU A 167 -4.63 -8.17 -9.35
N THR A 168 -5.00 -7.35 -10.33
CA THR A 168 -4.20 -7.13 -11.53
C THR A 168 -2.86 -6.50 -11.17
N ASP A 169 -2.84 -5.43 -10.37
CA ASP A 169 -1.61 -4.77 -9.90
C ASP A 169 -0.70 -5.75 -9.12
N VAL A 170 -1.27 -6.55 -8.21
CA VAL A 170 -0.51 -7.56 -7.46
C VAL A 170 0.08 -8.62 -8.39
N SER A 171 -0.70 -9.08 -9.38
CA SER A 171 -0.24 -10.07 -10.36
C SER A 171 0.87 -9.51 -11.25
N ASP A 172 0.74 -8.26 -11.69
CA ASP A 172 1.76 -7.57 -12.49
C ASP A 172 3.06 -7.40 -11.71
N LEU A 173 2.98 -7.06 -10.42
CA LEU A 173 4.15 -7.00 -9.54
C LEU A 173 4.84 -8.35 -9.40
N LEU A 174 4.08 -9.43 -9.20
CA LEU A 174 4.62 -10.78 -9.14
C LEU A 174 5.31 -11.19 -10.44
N ASN A 175 4.79 -10.74 -11.59
CA ASN A 175 5.32 -11.07 -12.91
C ASN A 175 6.56 -10.24 -13.32
N LYS A 176 6.88 -9.14 -12.61
CA LYS A 176 8.05 -8.30 -12.93
C LYS A 176 9.40 -8.97 -12.68
N GLY A 177 9.46 -9.99 -11.81
CA GLY A 177 10.70 -10.71 -11.50
C GLY A 177 11.84 -9.76 -11.09
N ASP A 178 13.01 -9.90 -11.72
CA ASP A 178 14.22 -9.10 -11.44
C ASP A 178 14.10 -7.62 -11.84
N GLY A 179 13.04 -7.24 -12.59
CA GLY A 179 12.77 -5.84 -12.96
C GLY A 179 11.95 -5.07 -11.91
N LEU A 180 11.64 -5.70 -10.78
CA LEU A 180 10.85 -5.12 -9.70
C LEU A 180 11.62 -4.02 -8.96
N THR A 181 11.00 -2.86 -8.79
CA THR A 181 11.58 -1.77 -7.99
C THR A 181 10.81 -1.52 -6.70
N LEU A 182 11.44 -0.85 -5.72
CA LEU A 182 10.75 -0.40 -4.50
C LEU A 182 9.56 0.52 -4.83
N SER A 183 9.68 1.36 -5.86
CA SER A 183 8.59 2.24 -6.32
C SER A 183 7.39 1.46 -6.84
N ASP A 184 7.64 0.35 -7.54
CA ASP A 184 6.59 -0.54 -8.02
C ASP A 184 5.85 -1.19 -6.83
N TYR A 185 6.60 -1.73 -5.87
CA TYR A 185 6.04 -2.32 -4.66
C TYR A 185 5.20 -1.33 -3.86
N LEU A 186 5.71 -0.11 -3.63
CA LEU A 186 4.97 0.94 -2.90
C LEU A 186 3.70 1.36 -3.63
N THR A 187 3.71 1.34 -4.97
CA THR A 187 2.51 1.61 -5.77
C THR A 187 1.46 0.53 -5.56
N GLY A 188 1.82 -0.76 -5.62
CA GLY A 188 0.89 -1.84 -5.35
C GLY A 188 0.35 -1.84 -3.92
N VAL A 189 1.20 -1.61 -2.92
CA VAL A 189 0.77 -1.46 -1.52
C VAL A 189 -0.21 -0.29 -1.36
N LYS A 190 0.02 0.83 -2.07
CA LYS A 190 -0.91 1.96 -2.08
C LYS A 190 -2.26 1.60 -2.70
N THR A 191 -2.29 0.85 -3.80
CA THR A 191 -3.54 0.35 -4.38
C THR A 191 -4.31 -0.49 -3.35
N LEU A 192 -3.62 -1.42 -2.67
CA LEU A 192 -4.23 -2.26 -1.63
C LEU A 192 -4.70 -1.48 -0.40
N ALA A 193 -4.01 -0.39 -0.03
CA ALA A 193 -4.34 0.39 1.15
C ALA A 193 -5.73 1.05 1.09
N VAL A 194 -6.21 1.36 -0.13
CA VAL A 194 -7.52 1.99 -0.36
C VAL A 194 -8.66 0.99 -0.27
N LEU A 195 -8.37 -0.31 -0.37
CA LEU A 195 -9.39 -1.36 -0.26
C LEU A 195 -9.98 -1.44 1.15
N PRO A 196 -11.27 -1.79 1.29
CA PRO A 196 -11.88 -2.06 2.59
C PRO A 196 -11.15 -3.19 3.32
N ASP A 197 -11.05 -3.07 4.64
CA ASP A 197 -10.44 -4.08 5.48
C ASP A 197 -11.33 -5.32 5.52
N GLY A 198 -10.84 -6.42 4.93
CA GLY A 198 -11.57 -7.66 4.78
C GLY A 198 -10.64 -8.81 4.39
N LYS A 199 -11.20 -10.02 4.31
CA LYS A 199 -10.46 -11.24 3.97
C LYS A 199 -9.80 -11.15 2.60
N TYR A 200 -10.48 -10.57 1.60
CA TYR A 200 -9.92 -10.44 0.26
C TYR A 200 -8.69 -9.53 0.21
N LYS A 201 -8.74 -8.37 0.87
CA LYS A 201 -7.58 -7.47 1.00
C LYS A 201 -6.41 -8.20 1.67
N GLN A 202 -6.67 -8.96 2.74
CA GLN A 202 -5.63 -9.73 3.40
C GLN A 202 -5.00 -10.78 2.46
N GLN A 203 -5.82 -11.50 1.68
CA GLN A 203 -5.31 -12.45 0.70
C GLN A 203 -4.42 -11.77 -0.35
N LEU A 204 -4.76 -10.57 -0.81
CA LEU A 204 -3.92 -9.81 -1.74
C LEU A 204 -2.60 -9.34 -1.09
N LEU A 205 -2.63 -8.94 0.18
CA LEU A 205 -1.42 -8.60 0.95
C LEU A 205 -0.51 -9.81 1.12
N ASP A 206 -1.08 -10.98 1.45
CA ASP A 206 -0.33 -12.23 1.59
C ASP A 206 0.31 -12.65 0.25
N LYS A 207 -0.38 -12.42 -0.88
CA LYS A 207 0.18 -12.61 -2.23
C LYS A 207 1.39 -11.70 -2.52
N LEU A 208 1.55 -10.56 -1.82
CA LEU A 208 2.71 -9.67 -1.96
C LEU A 208 3.91 -10.05 -1.07
N ASP A 209 3.77 -10.98 -0.14
CA ASP A 209 4.89 -11.38 0.72
C ASP A 209 6.14 -11.87 -0.05
N PRO A 210 6.02 -12.66 -1.14
CA PRO A 210 7.16 -13.04 -1.96
C PRO A 210 7.89 -11.82 -2.56
N VAL A 211 7.15 -10.82 -3.04
CA VAL A 211 7.67 -9.57 -3.63
C VAL A 211 8.44 -8.78 -2.58
N LYS A 212 7.87 -8.66 -1.37
CA LYS A 212 8.52 -8.03 -0.22
C LYS A 212 9.82 -8.73 0.16
N ASN A 213 9.81 -10.06 0.21
CA ASN A 213 10.98 -10.86 0.54
C ASN A 213 12.08 -10.76 -0.52
N GLN A 214 11.71 -10.73 -1.80
CA GLN A 214 12.66 -10.51 -2.90
C GLN A 214 13.36 -9.16 -2.76
N LEU A 215 12.60 -8.07 -2.59
CA LEU A 215 13.17 -6.73 -2.38
C LEU A 215 14.08 -6.65 -1.15
N ALA A 216 13.70 -7.31 -0.05
CA ALA A 216 14.53 -7.36 1.14
C ALA A 216 15.85 -8.11 0.89
N ASN A 217 15.81 -9.22 0.15
CA ASN A 217 16.99 -10.00 -0.21
C ASN A 217 17.92 -9.26 -1.18
N GLU A 218 17.36 -8.59 -2.19
CA GLU A 218 18.13 -7.75 -3.12
C GLU A 218 18.83 -6.60 -2.40
N ASN A 219 18.12 -5.92 -1.49
CA ASN A 219 18.71 -4.84 -0.69
C ASN A 219 19.85 -5.35 0.22
N ASN A 220 19.68 -6.51 0.86
CA ASN A 220 20.73 -7.13 1.67
C ASN A 220 21.94 -7.55 0.82
N SER A 221 21.71 -8.07 -0.39
CA SER A 221 22.76 -8.43 -1.34
C SER A 221 23.54 -7.19 -1.78
N PHE A 222 22.84 -6.10 -2.11
CA PHE A 222 23.44 -4.83 -2.47
C PHE A 222 24.28 -4.24 -1.32
N ALA A 223 23.76 -4.24 -0.09
CA ALA A 223 24.51 -3.79 1.08
C ALA A 223 25.80 -4.62 1.30
N THR A 224 25.72 -5.93 1.07
CA THR A 224 26.88 -6.83 1.15
C THR A 224 27.91 -6.52 0.05
N GLN A 225 27.47 -6.23 -1.17
CA GLN A 225 28.35 -5.83 -2.28
C GLN A 225 29.06 -4.51 -2.00
N ILE A 226 28.37 -3.52 -1.43
CA ILE A 226 28.99 -2.26 -0.99
C ILE A 226 30.05 -2.55 0.05
N GLN A 227 29.75 -3.33 1.08
CA GLN A 227 30.71 -3.64 2.13
C GLN A 227 31.97 -4.35 1.60
N GLN A 228 31.80 -5.28 0.65
CA GLN A 228 32.91 -5.96 -0.02
C GLN A 228 33.73 -4.99 -0.90
N SER A 229 33.05 -4.11 -1.63
CA SER A 229 33.67 -3.06 -2.43
C SER A 229 34.51 -2.11 -1.56
N ASP A 230 33.94 -1.63 -0.45
CA ASP A 230 34.63 -0.75 0.49
C ASP A 230 35.85 -1.43 1.13
N ALA A 231 35.73 -2.71 1.49
CA ALA A 231 36.86 -3.49 2.00
C ALA A 231 37.98 -3.62 0.94
N SER A 232 37.62 -3.88 -0.32
CA SER A 232 38.60 -3.99 -1.42
C SER A 232 39.28 -2.65 -1.72
N MET A 233 38.55 -1.54 -1.63
CA MET A 233 39.07 -0.19 -1.79
C MET A 233 40.05 0.17 -0.66
N ALA A 234 39.70 -0.15 0.59
CA ALA A 234 40.59 0.05 1.73
C ALA A 234 41.88 -0.78 1.63
N GLU A 235 41.80 -2.03 1.15
CA GLU A 235 42.99 -2.85 0.91
C GLU A 235 43.86 -2.30 -0.23
N ALA A 236 43.24 -1.83 -1.31
CA ALA A 236 43.95 -1.18 -2.42
C ALA A 236 44.66 0.10 -1.97
N GLU A 237 44.00 0.93 -1.16
CA GLU A 237 44.57 2.14 -0.58
C GLU A 237 45.78 1.82 0.29
N LYS A 238 45.65 0.85 1.20
CA LYS A 238 46.76 0.39 2.05
C LYS A 238 47.95 -0.08 1.22
N ASN A 239 47.71 -0.92 0.22
CA ASN A 239 48.75 -1.43 -0.69
C ASN A 239 49.46 -0.29 -1.45
N TYR A 240 48.71 0.74 -1.85
CA TYR A 240 49.26 1.92 -2.50
C TYR A 240 50.14 2.74 -1.55
N GLN A 241 49.66 3.02 -0.34
CA GLN A 241 50.42 3.73 0.69
C GLN A 241 51.72 2.98 1.06
N GLU A 242 51.67 1.65 1.19
CA GLU A 242 52.87 0.84 1.45
C GLU A 242 53.90 0.93 0.32
N ARG A 243 53.45 0.94 -0.96
CA ARG A 243 54.35 1.13 -2.11
C ARG A 243 54.99 2.51 -2.12
N GLN A 244 54.21 3.56 -1.83
CA GLN A 244 54.75 4.92 -1.71
C GLN A 244 55.79 5.01 -0.59
N ALA A 245 55.49 4.45 0.59
CA ALA A 245 56.40 4.46 1.73
C ALA A 245 57.72 3.72 1.40
N LYS A 246 57.66 2.56 0.72
CA LYS A 246 58.85 1.85 0.26
C LYS A 246 59.68 2.67 -0.74
N ALA A 247 59.02 3.28 -1.73
CA ALA A 247 59.71 4.11 -2.72
C ALA A 247 60.38 5.34 -2.08
N LEU A 248 59.72 6.01 -1.12
CA LEU A 248 60.30 7.12 -0.36
C LEU A 248 61.49 6.65 0.49
N ALA A 249 61.40 5.49 1.13
CA ALA A 249 62.51 4.94 1.91
C ALA A 249 63.73 4.62 1.03
N GLU A 250 63.54 4.07 -0.17
CA GLU A 250 64.61 3.85 -1.15
C GLU A 250 65.25 5.16 -1.61
N ARG A 251 64.42 6.15 -1.99
CA ARG A 251 64.92 7.49 -2.37
C ARG A 251 65.69 8.18 -1.25
N ASN A 252 65.25 8.04 0.00
CA ASN A 252 65.96 8.61 1.15
C ASN A 252 67.32 7.92 1.38
N LYS A 253 67.42 6.61 1.14
CA LYS A 253 68.72 5.90 1.18
C LYS A 253 69.68 6.44 0.11
N GLU A 254 69.21 6.54 -1.13
CA GLU A 254 69.99 7.11 -2.24
C GLU A 254 70.44 8.54 -1.94
N LEU A 255 69.54 9.38 -1.41
CA LEU A 255 69.84 10.76 -1.03
C LEU A 255 70.91 10.83 0.07
N THR A 256 70.85 9.93 1.05
CA THR A 256 71.85 9.84 2.13
C THR A 256 73.22 9.43 1.59
N GLU A 257 73.26 8.46 0.67
CA GLU A 257 74.51 8.03 0.02
C GLU A 257 75.10 9.15 -0.84
N LEU A 258 74.27 9.84 -1.63
CA LEU A 258 74.69 11.01 -2.41
C LEU A 258 75.23 12.14 -1.53
N LYS A 259 74.61 12.41 -0.37
CA LYS A 259 75.11 13.39 0.60
C LYS A 259 76.49 13.00 1.14
N LYS A 260 76.71 11.72 1.42
CA LYS A 260 78.01 11.20 1.86
C LYS A 260 79.07 11.39 0.76
N VAL A 261 78.78 10.99 -0.48
CA VAL A 261 79.69 11.20 -1.61
C VAL A 261 79.99 12.68 -1.84
N LEU A 262 79.00 13.56 -1.67
CA LEU A 262 79.18 15.00 -1.80
C LEU A 262 80.10 15.56 -0.69
N ALA A 263 79.92 15.13 0.56
CA ALA A 263 80.79 15.51 1.67
C ALA A 263 82.24 15.07 1.44
N GLU A 264 82.47 13.82 1.01
CA GLU A 264 83.81 13.30 0.67
C GLU A 264 84.47 14.12 -0.45
N LYS A 265 83.70 14.49 -1.49
CA LYS A 265 84.20 15.36 -2.57
C LYS A 265 84.51 16.77 -2.09
N GLN A 266 83.72 17.29 -1.17
CA GLN A 266 83.93 18.61 -0.60
C GLN A 266 85.19 18.64 0.27
N GLU A 267 85.38 17.65 1.16
CA GLU A 267 86.63 17.51 1.93
C GLU A 267 87.86 17.39 1.02
N THR A 268 87.74 16.62 -0.06
CA THR A 268 88.80 16.49 -1.06
C THR A 268 89.10 17.83 -1.73
N TYR A 269 88.07 18.58 -2.12
CA TYR A 269 88.21 19.90 -2.74
C TYR A 269 88.83 20.91 -1.77
N ASP A 270 88.37 20.95 -0.52
CA ASP A 270 88.89 21.82 0.52
C ASP A 270 90.36 21.50 0.82
N SER A 271 90.75 20.22 0.84
CA SER A 271 92.16 19.82 0.94
C SER A 271 93.00 20.28 -0.25
N TYR A 272 92.49 20.18 -1.48
CA TYR A 272 93.19 20.72 -2.66
C TYR A 272 93.34 22.24 -2.58
N LYS A 273 92.33 22.92 -2.06
CA LYS A 273 92.36 24.37 -1.84
C LYS A 273 93.39 24.74 -0.78
N ASP A 274 93.46 24.04 0.35
CA ASP A 274 94.48 24.26 1.38
C ASP A 274 95.91 24.02 0.86
N ILE A 275 96.09 23.01 -0.01
CA ILE A 275 97.38 22.79 -0.69
C ILE A 275 97.70 23.95 -1.63
N LEU A 276 96.74 24.45 -2.39
CA LEU A 276 96.92 25.61 -3.26
C LEU A 276 97.23 26.88 -2.46
N ASP A 277 96.47 27.14 -1.40
CA ASP A 277 96.65 28.28 -0.50
C ASP A 277 98.01 28.19 0.20
N SER A 278 98.46 27.00 0.65
CA SER A 278 99.81 26.83 1.22
C SER A 278 100.94 26.95 0.19
N ILE A 279 100.72 26.56 -1.07
CA ILE A 279 101.66 26.84 -2.17
C ILE A 279 101.69 28.35 -2.46
N GLU A 280 100.55 29.01 -2.42
CA GLU A 280 100.45 30.45 -2.65
C GLU A 280 101.08 31.24 -1.50
N ASP A 281 100.82 30.86 -0.25
CA ASP A 281 101.44 31.42 0.94
C ASP A 281 102.93 31.12 1.02
N SER A 282 103.41 29.93 0.61
CA SER A 282 104.85 29.66 0.52
C SER A 282 105.53 30.50 -0.57
N LYS A 283 104.88 30.71 -1.72
CA LYS A 283 105.34 31.68 -2.72
C LYS A 283 105.28 33.11 -2.20
N LYS A 284 104.28 33.45 -1.39
CA LYS A 284 104.13 34.76 -0.77
C LYS A 284 105.19 34.97 0.31
N ASP A 285 105.55 33.97 1.09
CA ASP A 285 106.63 33.97 2.07
C ASP A 285 108.02 33.97 1.42
N GLU A 286 108.21 33.28 0.28
CA GLU A 286 109.44 33.34 -0.50
C GLU A 286 109.59 34.70 -1.22
N SER A 287 108.49 35.26 -1.71
CA SER A 287 108.41 36.64 -2.20
C SER A 287 108.65 37.64 -1.06
N SER A 288 108.09 37.40 0.13
CA SER A 288 108.28 38.22 1.33
C SER A 288 109.71 38.13 1.86
N ARG A 289 110.38 36.98 1.78
CA ARG A 289 111.82 36.83 2.09
C ARG A 289 112.70 37.58 1.09
N LYS A 290 112.40 37.53 -0.21
CA LYS A 290 113.09 38.34 -1.23
C LYS A 290 112.79 39.84 -1.13
N LYS A 291 111.61 40.20 -0.62
CA LYS A 291 111.21 41.59 -0.34
C LYS A 291 111.84 42.11 0.96
N ALA A 292 111.95 41.27 2.00
CA ALA A 292 112.64 41.59 3.25
C ALA A 292 114.17 41.71 3.08
N GLU A 293 114.80 40.97 2.15
CA GLU A 293 116.21 41.18 1.77
C GLU A 293 116.45 42.44 0.91
N SER A 294 115.41 43.02 0.28
CA SER A 294 115.53 44.23 -0.55
C SER A 294 114.98 45.52 0.08
N GLU A 295 114.22 45.45 1.17
CA GLU A 295 113.62 46.61 1.84
C GLU A 295 114.38 47.08 3.12
N SER A 296 115.60 46.62 3.36
CA SER A 296 116.52 47.19 4.38
C SER A 296 117.12 48.56 3.99
N ARG A 297 116.59 49.24 2.96
CA ARG A 297 116.98 50.59 2.56
C ARG A 297 115.75 51.45 2.25
N SER A 298 115.49 52.37 3.17
CA SER A 298 114.76 53.65 3.00
C SER A 298 113.30 53.72 3.47
N ARG A 299 113.17 54.31 4.67
CA ARG A 299 112.21 55.33 5.15
C ARG A 299 111.04 55.74 4.23
N GLY A 300 109.85 55.88 4.84
CA GLY A 300 108.88 56.93 4.47
C GLY A 300 107.41 56.65 4.82
N SER A 301 106.99 57.10 6.00
CA SER A 301 105.71 57.72 6.42
C SER A 301 104.34 57.48 5.73
N ASP A 302 103.35 57.29 6.62
CA ASP A 302 102.02 57.93 6.70
C ASP A 302 100.79 57.45 5.88
N SER A 303 99.84 56.89 6.64
CA SER A 303 98.46 57.37 6.86
C SER A 303 97.26 56.94 5.97
N SER A 304 96.24 56.46 6.70
CA SER A 304 94.78 56.75 6.62
C SER A 304 93.82 56.03 5.64
N SER A 305 92.93 55.25 6.27
CA SER A 305 91.44 55.33 6.30
C SER A 305 90.53 54.89 5.12
N SER A 306 89.42 54.26 5.55
CA SER A 306 88.03 54.25 5.02
C SER A 306 87.65 53.11 4.04
N SER A 307 86.72 52.22 4.43
CA SER A 307 85.25 52.18 4.15
C SER A 307 84.95 51.39 2.85
N SER A 308 83.95 50.53 2.64
CA SER A 308 82.62 50.31 3.23
C SER A 308 81.92 49.13 2.52
N SER A 309 80.81 48.63 3.11
CA SER A 309 79.57 48.07 2.48
C SER A 309 79.67 46.75 1.67
N SER A 310 78.70 45.82 1.65
CA SER A 310 77.24 45.83 1.94
C SER A 310 76.73 44.37 1.89
N SER A 311 75.90 43.94 2.85
CA SER A 311 74.43 43.65 2.78
C SER A 311 74.05 42.32 2.09
N SER A 312 73.47 41.35 2.83
CA SER A 312 72.01 41.09 3.04
C SER A 312 71.50 40.06 2.00
N SER A 313 70.64 39.07 2.27
CA SER A 313 69.69 38.82 3.35
C SER A 313 69.42 37.31 3.47
N GLU A 314 69.04 36.87 4.67
CA GLU A 314 68.13 35.74 4.90
C GLU A 314 66.73 36.13 4.43
N ASP A 315 65.96 35.18 3.90
CA ASP A 315 64.52 35.19 4.12
C ASP A 315 63.96 33.77 4.22
N HIS A 316 63.26 33.59 5.33
CA HIS A 316 62.51 32.43 5.80
C HIS A 316 61.07 32.51 5.24
N HIS A 317 60.46 31.35 5.00
CA HIS A 317 59.01 31.12 5.13
C HIS A 317 58.85 29.59 5.15
N GLU A 318 58.82 28.94 6.31
CA GLU A 318 57.67 28.73 7.22
C GLU A 318 56.43 28.13 6.54
N GLU A 319 56.24 26.86 6.89
CA GLU A 319 54.98 26.12 6.99
C GLU A 319 54.09 26.78 8.05
N ASP A 320 52.77 26.82 7.83
CA ASP A 320 51.77 26.42 8.83
C ASP A 320 50.34 26.42 8.23
N GLU A 321 49.58 25.39 8.63
CA GLU A 321 48.13 25.09 8.50
C GLU A 321 47.50 24.76 7.14
#